data_AF-A0A7C5J587-F1
#
_entry.id   AF-A0A7C5J587-F1
#
_cell.length_a   1.000
_cell.length_b   1.000
_cell.length_c   1.000
_cell.angle_alpha   90.00
_cell.angle_beta   90.00
_cell.angle_gamma   90.00
#
_symmetry.space_group_name_H-M   'P 1'
#
loop_
_entity.id
_entity.type
_entity.pdbx_description
1 polymer ?
#
loop_
_entity_poly.entity_id
_entity_poly.type
_entity_poly.pdbx_seq_one_letter_code
_entity_poly.pdbx_strand_id
1 'polypeptide(L)'
;MGFAFHGPSPMVGEGMLQGAIAMRTQVFGLIAMMTSLGALGACKDDPPPPPPPSADTASATGKAKATKPSARDRTAVPRISPESMKQYRVETCYFGSMGLLVAKEAYMASVGETGPSEAKLPEFGDYPENQPRDPGESKDKKDKEAPTDGKAGGRKVGPRTPLMGSGRALPFIRHVRACSIAKSLRQPEYSDLDPAVAKFEEYVNDLQRLLLDASRYYAREQYKKDDFKRGKSIHEKLMEKLPALDDELATFTAAMEKWWPTMKPGGEELDDAGKISLEAVNQARDAARATMAAERDGEALGKAIEGLKAKLASLEEQLEKDRTAPHPRVMVPKLKEMIDALEAVQSVEGKLTALQRYGVSAGMASLIEAHQRGVAQLLRRSSGGTRRTPINPRLRDDSVRALPRPAVTGRPIVPKPEPQ
;
A
#
# COMPACT_ATOMS: atom_id res chain seq x y z
N MET A 1 61.06 40.52 18.97
CA MET A 1 60.51 41.13 20.20
C MET A 1 59.01 40.91 20.14
N GLY A 2 58.38 39.90 20.73
CA GLY A 2 58.65 39.23 22.00
C GLY A 2 57.64 39.74 23.02
N PHE A 3 56.42 39.20 23.05
CA PHE A 3 55.57 39.17 24.25
C PHE A 3 54.65 37.95 24.19
N ALA A 4 54.95 37.01 25.09
CA ALA A 4 54.11 35.88 25.44
C ALA A 4 52.99 36.36 26.37
N PHE A 5 51.78 35.85 26.17
CA PHE A 5 50.75 35.84 27.21
C PHE A 5 50.23 34.40 27.36
N HIS A 6 50.57 33.80 28.49
CA HIS A 6 49.91 32.63 29.03
C HIS A 6 48.53 33.04 29.57
N GLY A 7 47.49 32.29 29.21
CA GLY A 7 46.14 32.38 29.77
C GLY A 7 45.58 30.98 30.00
N PRO A 8 44.90 30.72 31.13
CA PRO A 8 44.74 29.38 31.71
C PRO A 8 43.59 28.55 31.10
N SER A 9 43.80 27.24 31.09
CA SER A 9 42.76 26.22 30.84
C SER A 9 41.64 26.30 31.88
N PRO A 10 40.35 26.33 31.48
CA PRO A 10 39.28 25.98 32.39
C PRO A 10 39.10 24.46 32.45
N MET A 11 38.90 24.01 33.68
CA MET A 11 38.73 22.62 34.07
C MET A 11 37.46 22.00 33.48
N VAL A 12 37.59 20.72 33.16
CA VAL A 12 36.49 19.79 32.88
C VAL A 12 35.62 19.70 34.14
N GLY A 13 34.45 20.33 34.09
CA GLY A 13 33.37 20.10 35.04
C GLY A 13 32.40 19.08 34.44
N GLU A 14 32.49 17.84 34.91
CA GLU A 14 31.43 16.83 34.80
C GLU A 14 30.19 17.34 35.56
N GLY A 15 29.34 18.07 34.85
CA GLY A 15 28.01 18.44 35.30
C GLY A 15 27.02 17.34 34.93
N MET A 16 26.66 16.51 35.91
CA MET A 16 25.43 15.72 35.94
C MET A 16 24.23 16.58 35.50
N LEU A 17 23.77 16.38 34.27
CA LEU A 17 22.46 16.82 33.80
C LEU A 17 21.50 15.64 33.89
N GLN A 18 21.09 15.31 35.11
CA GLN A 18 19.83 14.63 35.37
C GLN A 18 18.70 15.63 35.09
N GLY A 19 18.36 15.77 33.82
CA GLY A 19 17.13 16.40 33.37
C GLY A 19 15.97 15.44 33.60
N ALA A 20 15.26 15.63 34.70
CA ALA A 20 14.02 14.95 35.03
C ALA A 20 12.95 15.21 33.96
N ILE A 21 12.70 14.21 33.09
CA ILE A 21 11.45 14.15 32.34
C ILE A 21 10.39 13.68 33.33
N ALA A 22 9.67 14.66 33.89
CA ALA A 22 8.52 14.43 34.75
C ALA A 22 7.47 13.60 33.96
N MET A 23 7.34 12.33 34.32
CA MET A 23 6.19 11.51 33.97
C MET A 23 4.93 12.20 34.48
N ARG A 24 4.13 12.76 33.58
CA ARG A 24 2.77 13.20 33.88
C ARG A 24 1.85 12.01 33.72
N THR A 25 1.88 11.13 34.72
CA THR A 25 0.90 10.07 34.94
C THR A 25 -0.43 10.74 35.33
N GLN A 26 -1.30 10.99 34.35
CA GLN A 26 -2.68 11.35 34.66
C GLN A 26 -3.47 10.08 34.95
N VAL A 27 -3.82 9.96 36.24
CA VAL A 27 -4.82 9.08 36.80
C VAL A 27 -6.20 9.51 36.27
N PHE A 28 -6.75 8.75 35.34
CA PHE A 28 -8.20 8.57 35.20
C PHE A 28 -8.47 7.16 35.70
N GLY A 29 -9.21 6.95 36.79
CA GLY A 29 -10.56 7.46 36.95
C GLY A 29 -11.47 6.24 36.84
N LEU A 30 -11.66 5.61 37.99
CA LEU A 30 -12.41 4.39 38.25
C LEU A 30 -13.88 4.55 37.82
N ILE A 31 -14.34 3.83 36.80
CA ILE A 31 -15.77 3.56 36.58
C ILE A 31 -15.95 2.06 36.49
N ALA A 32 -16.34 1.48 37.62
CA ALA A 32 -16.86 0.14 37.73
C ALA A 32 -18.39 0.21 37.88
N MET A 33 -19.03 -0.79 37.31
CA MET A 33 -20.35 -1.37 37.62
C MET A 33 -21.59 -0.97 36.81
N MET A 34 -22.25 -2.06 36.41
CA MET A 34 -23.69 -2.29 36.20
C MET A 34 -24.28 -1.97 34.84
N THR A 35 -24.37 -3.00 33.99
CA THR A 35 -25.67 -3.58 33.60
C THR A 35 -25.47 -5.00 33.06
N SER A 36 -25.71 -5.98 33.92
CA SER A 36 -26.10 -7.34 33.55
C SER A 36 -27.63 -7.41 33.62
N LEU A 37 -28.32 -7.71 32.52
CA LEU A 37 -29.61 -8.42 32.52
C LEU A 37 -30.04 -8.74 31.06
N GLY A 38 -30.33 -10.02 30.79
CA GLY A 38 -31.27 -10.43 29.75
C GLY A 38 -30.70 -11.10 28.50
N ALA A 39 -30.51 -12.42 28.53
CA ALA A 39 -30.57 -13.25 27.34
C ALA A 39 -31.23 -14.60 27.67
N LEU A 40 -32.56 -14.63 27.58
CA LEU A 40 -33.36 -15.84 27.35
C LEU A 40 -33.76 -15.84 25.87
N GLY A 41 -33.47 -16.92 25.15
CA GLY A 41 -33.87 -17.07 23.75
C GLY A 41 -33.11 -18.15 23.02
N ALA A 42 -33.29 -19.41 23.44
CA ALA A 42 -32.81 -20.58 22.70
C ALA A 42 -33.74 -20.84 21.50
N CYS A 43 -33.33 -20.40 20.30
CA CYS A 43 -33.83 -20.95 19.04
C CYS A 43 -32.89 -22.09 18.63
N LYS A 44 -33.44 -23.30 18.52
CA LYS A 44 -32.76 -24.44 17.89
C LYS A 44 -32.65 -24.14 16.40
N ASP A 45 -31.43 -23.90 15.93
CA ASP A 45 -31.12 -23.89 14.50
C ASP A 45 -31.13 -25.32 13.97
N ASP A 46 -31.93 -25.54 12.92
CA ASP A 46 -31.90 -26.73 12.08
C ASP A 46 -30.49 -26.95 11.51
N PRO A 47 -30.00 -28.20 11.44
CA PRO A 47 -28.71 -28.48 10.82
C PRO A 47 -28.78 -28.13 9.32
N PRO A 48 -27.74 -27.46 8.76
CA PRO A 48 -27.71 -27.14 7.35
C PRO A 48 -27.73 -28.42 6.50
N PRO A 49 -28.40 -28.40 5.33
CA PRO A 49 -28.47 -29.56 4.45
C PRO A 49 -27.07 -29.99 4.00
N PRO A 50 -26.81 -31.30 3.85
CA PRO A 50 -25.54 -31.80 3.37
C PRO A 50 -25.24 -31.25 1.97
N PRO A 51 -23.96 -30.97 1.65
CA PRO A 51 -23.57 -30.50 0.33
C PRO A 51 -23.95 -31.55 -0.73
N PRO A 52 -24.41 -31.12 -1.93
CA PRO A 52 -24.69 -32.05 -3.01
C PRO A 52 -23.43 -32.85 -3.36
N PRO A 53 -23.57 -34.13 -3.74
CA PRO A 53 -22.44 -34.94 -4.16
C PRO A 53 -21.74 -34.24 -5.33
N SER A 54 -20.42 -34.07 -5.19
CA SER A 54 -19.59 -33.53 -6.26
C SER A 54 -19.72 -34.45 -7.47
N ALA A 55 -20.21 -33.92 -8.59
CA ALA A 55 -20.27 -34.64 -9.84
C ALA A 55 -18.84 -34.94 -10.30
N ASP A 56 -18.47 -36.22 -10.22
CA ASP A 56 -17.24 -36.75 -10.77
C ASP A 56 -17.15 -36.42 -12.26
N THR A 57 -16.29 -35.47 -12.59
CA THR A 57 -15.99 -35.13 -13.98
C THR A 57 -15.07 -36.22 -14.52
N ALA A 58 -15.60 -36.96 -15.50
CA ALA A 58 -14.93 -38.06 -16.18
C ALA A 58 -13.51 -37.69 -16.64
N SER A 59 -12.54 -38.48 -16.17
CA SER A 59 -11.14 -38.45 -16.58
C SER A 59 -11.01 -38.96 -18.01
N ALA A 60 -10.62 -38.08 -18.94
CA ALA A 60 -10.20 -38.47 -20.28
C ALA A 60 -8.76 -38.98 -20.24
N THR A 61 -8.61 -40.29 -20.46
CA THR A 61 -7.36 -41.06 -20.39
C THR A 61 -6.44 -40.77 -21.58
N GLY A 62 -5.74 -39.63 -21.56
CA GLY A 62 -4.63 -39.34 -22.47
C GLY A 62 -3.28 -39.73 -21.84
N LYS A 63 -2.66 -40.83 -22.29
CA LYS A 63 -1.31 -41.27 -21.87
C LYS A 63 -0.23 -40.34 -22.44
N ALA A 64 -0.11 -39.12 -21.93
CA ALA A 64 1.14 -38.36 -22.01
C ALA A 64 2.00 -38.76 -20.81
N LYS A 65 3.19 -39.33 -21.04
CA LYS A 65 4.22 -39.51 -20.00
C LYS A 65 4.65 -38.13 -19.52
N ALA A 66 3.92 -37.57 -18.55
CA ALA A 66 4.34 -36.40 -17.80
C ALA A 66 5.60 -36.80 -17.03
N THR A 67 6.76 -36.41 -17.55
CA THR A 67 8.03 -36.45 -16.84
C THR A 67 7.82 -35.64 -15.58
N LYS A 68 7.65 -36.31 -14.43
CA LYS A 68 7.51 -35.63 -13.14
C LYS A 68 8.73 -34.71 -13.01
N PRO A 69 8.56 -33.38 -12.90
CA PRO A 69 9.69 -32.49 -12.72
C PRO A 69 10.45 -32.98 -11.50
N SER A 70 11.73 -33.34 -11.68
CA SER A 70 12.53 -33.97 -10.64
C SER A 70 12.54 -33.06 -9.41
N ALA A 71 12.21 -33.63 -8.26
CA ALA A 71 12.18 -32.94 -6.97
C ALA A 71 13.52 -32.26 -6.58
N ARG A 72 14.61 -32.56 -7.32
CA ARG A 72 15.95 -31.99 -7.13
C ARG A 72 16.15 -30.55 -7.59
N ASP A 73 15.21 -29.95 -8.33
CA ASP A 73 15.40 -28.61 -8.91
C ASP A 73 14.47 -27.53 -8.31
N ARG A 74 13.94 -27.80 -7.12
CA ARG A 74 13.28 -26.81 -6.27
C ARG A 74 14.21 -26.46 -5.12
N THR A 75 15.37 -25.88 -5.41
CA THR A 75 16.06 -25.07 -4.39
C THR A 75 15.02 -24.09 -3.86
N ALA A 76 14.61 -24.27 -2.60
CA ALA A 76 13.58 -23.47 -1.99
C ALA A 76 14.03 -22.01 -2.11
N VAL A 77 13.34 -21.22 -2.93
CA VAL A 77 13.61 -19.79 -3.04
C VAL A 77 13.55 -19.24 -1.62
N PRO A 78 14.62 -18.61 -1.10
CA PRO A 78 14.65 -18.05 0.23
C PRO A 78 13.40 -17.20 0.40
N ARG A 79 12.57 -17.60 1.36
CA ARG A 79 11.30 -16.94 1.62
C ARG A 79 11.59 -15.78 2.55
N ILE A 80 10.97 -14.65 2.24
CA ILE A 80 10.87 -13.56 3.21
C ILE A 80 10.22 -14.15 4.48
N SER A 81 10.82 -13.84 5.62
CA SER A 81 10.39 -14.32 6.92
C SER A 81 8.93 -13.91 7.18
N PRO A 82 8.17 -14.72 7.93
CA PRO A 82 6.81 -14.36 8.32
C PRO A 82 6.74 -13.01 9.04
N GLU A 83 7.71 -12.70 9.91
CA GLU A 83 7.85 -11.42 10.62
C GLU A 83 7.88 -10.24 9.62
N SER A 84 8.85 -10.23 8.70
CA SER A 84 9.00 -9.15 7.72
C SER A 84 7.79 -9.03 6.79
N MET A 85 7.18 -10.16 6.41
CA MET A 85 5.94 -10.14 5.63
C MET A 85 4.77 -9.54 6.41
N LYS A 86 4.60 -9.88 7.69
CA LYS A 86 3.56 -9.32 8.55
C LYS A 86 3.77 -7.83 8.75
N GLN A 87 5.00 -7.44 9.11
CA GLN A 87 5.42 -6.04 9.22
C GLN A 87 5.04 -5.24 7.98
N TYR A 88 5.54 -5.67 6.82
CA TYR A 88 5.25 -5.03 5.55
C TYR A 88 3.74 -4.85 5.30
N ARG A 89 2.93 -5.90 5.48
CA ARG A 89 1.51 -5.85 5.13
C ARG A 89 0.70 -4.99 6.08
N VAL A 90 0.96 -5.09 7.38
CA VAL A 90 0.27 -4.28 8.38
C VAL A 90 0.62 -2.81 8.21
N GLU A 91 1.91 -2.48 8.03
CA GLU A 91 2.31 -1.08 7.87
C GLU A 91 1.81 -0.48 6.56
N THR A 92 1.83 -1.24 5.46
CA THR A 92 1.23 -0.78 4.19
C THR A 92 -0.27 -0.54 4.34
N CYS A 93 -0.98 -1.41 5.09
CA CYS A 93 -2.38 -1.21 5.42
C CYS A 93 -2.59 0.10 6.21
N TYR A 94 -1.79 0.30 7.26
CA TYR A 94 -1.87 1.47 8.14
C TYR A 94 -1.57 2.80 7.42
N PHE A 95 -0.39 2.95 6.83
CA PHE A 95 -0.04 4.20 6.13
C PHE A 95 -0.91 4.44 4.89
N GLY A 96 -1.39 3.36 4.27
CA GLY A 96 -2.34 3.40 3.17
C GLY A 96 -3.73 3.87 3.56
N SER A 97 -4.23 3.47 4.73
CA SER A 97 -5.58 3.82 5.19
C SER A 97 -5.74 5.31 5.51
N MET A 98 -4.65 6.03 5.77
CA MET A 98 -4.66 7.49 5.92
C MET A 98 -5.22 8.21 4.67
N GLY A 99 -5.15 7.60 3.48
CA GLY A 99 -5.78 8.14 2.27
C GLY A 99 -7.31 8.20 2.32
N LEU A 100 -7.94 7.44 3.22
CA LEU A 100 -9.38 7.50 3.46
C LEU A 100 -9.78 8.81 4.12
N LEU A 101 -8.91 9.42 4.93
CA LEU A 101 -9.19 10.74 5.53
C LEU A 101 -9.27 11.82 4.45
N VAL A 102 -8.40 11.76 3.44
CA VAL A 102 -8.48 12.66 2.27
C VAL A 102 -9.78 12.45 1.51
N ALA A 103 -10.16 11.20 1.27
CA ALA A 103 -11.41 10.88 0.59
C ALA A 103 -12.63 11.37 1.39
N LYS A 104 -12.61 11.21 2.72
CA LYS A 104 -13.65 11.71 3.62
C LYS A 104 -13.74 13.23 3.55
N GLU A 105 -12.64 13.95 3.80
CA GLU A 105 -12.63 15.42 3.82
C GLU A 105 -13.07 16.00 2.47
N ALA A 106 -12.54 15.48 1.35
CA ALA A 106 -12.92 15.92 0.01
C ALA A 106 -14.38 15.62 -0.34
N TYR A 107 -14.88 14.44 0.07
CA TYR A 107 -16.27 14.07 -0.16
C TYR A 107 -17.22 14.97 0.64
N MET A 108 -16.94 15.18 1.93
CA MET A 108 -17.73 16.04 2.79
C MET A 108 -17.70 17.50 2.31
N ALA A 109 -16.55 17.99 1.83
CA ALA A 109 -16.43 19.33 1.28
C ALA A 109 -17.19 19.53 -0.04
N SER A 110 -17.25 18.51 -0.90
CA SER A 110 -17.86 18.61 -2.23
C SER A 110 -19.39 18.54 -2.22
N VAL A 111 -19.98 17.57 -1.51
CA VAL A 111 -21.44 17.40 -1.48
C VAL A 111 -22.12 17.86 -0.19
N GLY A 112 -21.41 17.83 0.94
CA GLY A 112 -21.98 18.09 2.26
C GLY A 112 -23.12 17.14 2.62
N GLU A 113 -23.91 17.51 3.63
CA GLU A 113 -25.02 16.70 4.16
C GLU A 113 -26.23 16.62 3.20
N THR A 114 -26.38 17.61 2.31
CA THR A 114 -27.49 17.66 1.35
C THR A 114 -27.38 16.62 0.24
N GLY A 115 -26.20 16.03 0.08
CA GLY A 115 -25.91 15.04 -0.94
C GLY A 115 -25.66 15.60 -2.35
N PRO A 116 -25.47 14.69 -3.32
CA PRO A 116 -25.10 15.03 -4.68
C PRO A 116 -26.26 15.68 -5.45
N SER A 117 -25.94 16.69 -6.26
CA SER A 117 -26.88 17.39 -7.14
C SER A 117 -26.18 17.86 -8.41
N GLU A 118 -26.92 18.42 -9.37
CA GLU A 118 -26.32 18.99 -10.59
C GLU A 118 -25.25 20.05 -10.30
N ALA A 119 -25.42 20.82 -9.23
CA ALA A 119 -24.47 21.83 -8.79
C ALA A 119 -23.32 21.29 -7.92
N LYS A 120 -23.46 20.06 -7.37
CA LYS A 120 -22.51 19.47 -6.41
C LYS A 120 -22.24 18.01 -6.75
N LEU A 121 -21.17 17.77 -7.49
CA LEU A 121 -20.69 16.41 -7.77
C LEU A 121 -19.67 15.99 -6.70
N PRO A 122 -19.70 14.73 -6.24
CA PRO A 122 -18.69 14.23 -5.31
C PRO A 122 -17.28 14.28 -5.87
N GLU A 123 -16.38 14.79 -5.04
CA GLU A 123 -14.94 14.70 -5.21
C GLU A 123 -14.36 13.78 -4.14
N PHE A 124 -13.31 13.04 -4.49
CA PHE A 124 -12.67 12.06 -3.59
C PHE A 124 -11.22 12.43 -3.28
N GLY A 125 -10.83 13.68 -3.51
CA GLY A 125 -9.48 14.21 -3.27
C GLY A 125 -8.66 14.34 -4.55
N ASP A 126 -7.71 15.29 -4.51
CA ASP A 126 -6.70 15.47 -5.55
C ASP A 126 -5.37 14.88 -5.08
N TYR A 127 -5.20 13.59 -5.36
CA TYR A 127 -4.00 12.86 -4.95
C TYR A 127 -2.80 13.24 -5.84
N PRO A 128 -1.58 13.41 -5.27
CA PRO A 128 -0.38 13.72 -6.04
C PRO A 128 -0.12 12.72 -7.18
N GLU A 129 -0.47 11.45 -7.01
CA GLU A 129 -0.31 10.41 -8.03
C GLU A 129 -1.23 10.59 -9.26
N ASN A 130 -2.31 11.35 -9.10
CA ASN A 130 -3.26 11.64 -10.17
C ASN A 130 -2.96 12.95 -10.90
N GLN A 131 -2.06 13.79 -10.36
CA GLN A 131 -1.71 15.02 -11.02
C GLN A 131 -0.96 14.72 -12.32
N PRO A 132 -1.30 15.38 -13.44
CA PRO A 132 -0.61 15.19 -14.69
C PRO A 132 0.86 15.57 -14.46
N ARG A 133 1.75 14.59 -14.61
CA ARG A 133 3.19 14.86 -14.62
C ARG A 133 3.50 15.76 -15.81
N ASP A 134 4.31 16.79 -15.58
CA ASP A 134 4.72 17.70 -16.64
C ASP A 134 5.31 16.87 -17.80
N PRO A 135 4.71 16.92 -19.01
CA PRO A 135 5.19 16.16 -20.15
C PRO A 135 6.64 16.49 -20.54
N GLY A 136 7.19 17.63 -20.07
CA GLY A 136 8.58 18.03 -20.28
C GLY A 136 9.61 17.19 -19.52
N GLU A 137 9.27 16.61 -18.38
CA GLU A 137 10.29 15.98 -17.52
C GLU A 137 10.56 14.49 -17.86
N SER A 138 9.61 13.82 -18.53
CA SER A 138 9.66 12.36 -18.71
C SER A 138 10.09 11.88 -20.10
N LYS A 139 10.07 12.74 -21.13
CA LYS A 139 10.40 12.32 -22.51
C LYS A 139 11.91 12.25 -22.76
N ASP A 140 12.70 13.17 -22.23
CA ASP A 140 14.11 13.27 -22.64
C ASP A 140 15.04 12.21 -22.02
N LYS A 141 14.66 11.58 -20.90
CA LYS A 141 15.48 10.53 -20.26
C LYS A 141 15.11 9.10 -20.69
N LYS A 142 13.86 8.83 -21.05
CA LYS A 142 13.41 7.45 -21.28
C LYS A 142 13.85 6.89 -22.64
N ASP A 143 14.08 7.75 -23.63
CA ASP A 143 14.50 7.33 -24.97
C ASP A 143 16.03 7.17 -25.10
N LYS A 144 16.83 7.57 -24.10
CA LYS A 144 18.29 7.45 -24.13
C LYS A 144 18.89 6.28 -23.35
N GLU A 145 18.12 5.58 -22.50
CA GLU A 145 18.63 4.47 -21.67
C GLU A 145 17.99 3.10 -21.97
N ALA A 146 17.21 2.96 -23.04
CA ALA A 146 16.79 1.63 -23.48
C ALA A 146 17.98 0.94 -24.19
N PRO A 147 18.55 -0.15 -23.65
CA PRO A 147 19.65 -0.85 -24.30
C PRO A 147 19.15 -1.46 -25.60
N THR A 148 19.79 -1.06 -26.70
CA THR A 148 19.54 -1.51 -28.07
C THR A 148 20.09 -2.93 -28.29
N ASP A 149 19.56 -3.91 -27.56
CA ASP A 149 19.92 -5.32 -27.77
C ASP A 149 18.66 -6.14 -28.08
N GLY A 150 18.34 -6.26 -29.38
CA GLY A 150 17.36 -7.23 -29.85
C GLY A 150 16.55 -6.81 -31.06
N LYS A 151 17.13 -6.95 -32.27
CA LYS A 151 16.40 -7.03 -33.55
C LYS A 151 15.53 -8.29 -33.54
N ALA A 152 14.29 -8.20 -33.07
CA ALA A 152 13.29 -9.26 -33.25
C ALA A 152 11.89 -8.68 -33.49
N GLY A 153 11.46 -8.72 -34.76
CA GLY A 153 10.08 -8.64 -35.26
C GLY A 153 9.07 -7.80 -34.46
N GLY A 154 9.09 -6.48 -34.62
CA GLY A 154 8.17 -5.56 -33.97
C GLY A 154 6.71 -5.74 -34.42
N ARG A 155 5.92 -6.46 -33.61
CA ARG A 155 4.45 -6.32 -33.64
C ARG A 155 4.11 -4.92 -33.13
N LYS A 156 3.62 -4.05 -34.01
CA LYS A 156 3.05 -2.74 -33.64
C LYS A 156 1.90 -2.97 -32.66
N VAL A 157 2.16 -2.87 -31.36
CA VAL A 157 1.11 -2.79 -30.35
C VAL A 157 0.45 -1.45 -30.59
N GLY A 158 -0.75 -1.47 -31.18
CA GLY A 158 -1.51 -0.25 -31.46
C GLY A 158 -1.68 0.60 -30.20
N PRO A 159 -1.92 1.92 -30.36
CA PRO A 159 -2.12 2.83 -29.24
C PRO A 159 -3.21 2.24 -28.36
N ARG A 160 -2.86 1.95 -27.10
CA ARG A 160 -3.84 1.53 -26.10
C ARG A 160 -4.78 2.72 -25.91
N THR A 161 -5.92 2.71 -26.59
CA THR A 161 -7.00 3.63 -26.30
C THR A 161 -7.32 3.48 -24.81
N PRO A 162 -7.18 4.54 -23.99
CA PRO A 162 -7.56 4.46 -22.60
C PRO A 162 -9.02 4.02 -22.58
N LEU A 163 -9.29 2.84 -22.01
CA LEU A 163 -10.65 2.30 -21.91
C LEU A 163 -11.53 3.39 -21.31
N MET A 164 -12.57 3.81 -22.05
CA MET A 164 -13.38 4.98 -21.78
C MET A 164 -13.82 5.10 -20.30
N GLY A 165 -13.65 6.31 -19.77
CA GLY A 165 -14.04 6.70 -18.41
C GLY A 165 -12.92 6.51 -17.40
N SER A 166 -11.77 7.16 -17.60
CA SER A 166 -10.70 7.24 -16.59
C SER A 166 -11.13 8.17 -15.46
N GLY A 167 -12.12 7.75 -14.67
CA GLY A 167 -12.28 8.32 -13.33
C GLY A 167 -10.93 8.28 -12.64
N ARG A 168 -10.54 9.38 -11.99
CA ARG A 168 -9.27 9.46 -11.26
C ARG A 168 -9.21 8.26 -10.32
N ALA A 169 -8.18 7.42 -10.49
CA ALA A 169 -8.02 6.26 -9.63
C ALA A 169 -7.84 6.74 -8.20
N LEU A 170 -8.39 6.04 -7.23
CA LEU A 170 -8.12 6.31 -5.81
C LEU A 170 -6.85 5.53 -5.44
N PRO A 171 -5.66 6.17 -5.38
CA PRO A 171 -4.38 5.46 -5.25
C PRO A 171 -4.29 4.64 -3.96
N PHE A 172 -4.87 5.15 -2.87
CA PHE A 172 -4.84 4.50 -1.55
C PHE A 172 -5.57 3.15 -1.50
N ILE A 173 -6.50 2.88 -2.43
CA ILE A 173 -7.25 1.62 -2.49
C ILE A 173 -6.33 0.40 -2.66
N ARG A 174 -5.18 0.57 -3.32
CA ARG A 174 -4.21 -0.53 -3.45
C ARG A 174 -3.62 -0.93 -2.09
N HIS A 175 -3.46 0.05 -1.19
CA HIS A 175 -2.85 -0.15 0.12
C HIS A 175 -3.89 -0.65 1.13
N VAL A 176 -5.15 -0.21 1.05
CA VAL A 176 -6.24 -0.76 1.87
C VAL A 176 -6.43 -2.27 1.64
N ARG A 177 -6.21 -2.76 0.42
CA ARG A 177 -6.20 -4.21 0.14
C ARG A 177 -5.11 -4.96 0.91
N ALA A 178 -4.04 -4.29 1.35
CA ALA A 178 -3.03 -4.91 2.20
C ALA A 178 -3.58 -5.30 3.57
N CYS A 179 -4.67 -4.66 4.06
CA CYS A 179 -5.33 -5.03 5.31
C CYS A 179 -5.88 -6.45 5.26
N SER A 180 -6.53 -6.82 4.15
CA SER A 180 -7.05 -8.19 3.94
C SER A 180 -5.93 -9.23 3.91
N ILE A 181 -4.79 -8.88 3.31
CA ILE A 181 -3.61 -9.74 3.33
C ILE A 181 -3.04 -9.82 4.75
N ALA A 182 -2.90 -8.70 5.46
CA ALA A 182 -2.39 -8.65 6.82
C ALA A 182 -3.23 -9.48 7.80
N LYS A 183 -4.56 -9.44 7.66
CA LYS A 183 -5.52 -10.29 8.38
C LYS A 183 -5.30 -11.77 8.09
N SER A 184 -4.99 -12.14 6.85
CA SER A 184 -4.76 -13.54 6.46
C SER A 184 -3.43 -14.12 6.96
N LEU A 185 -2.47 -13.28 7.36
CA LEU A 185 -1.18 -13.70 7.89
C LEU A 185 -1.32 -14.10 9.37
N ARG A 186 -1.39 -15.40 9.64
CA ARG A 186 -1.54 -15.93 11.01
C ARG A 186 -0.26 -15.91 11.86
N GLN A 187 0.90 -15.70 11.24
CA GLN A 187 2.19 -15.75 11.93
C GLN A 187 3.06 -14.55 11.53
N PRO A 188 3.76 -13.92 12.48
CA PRO A 188 3.64 -14.10 13.94
C PRO A 188 2.25 -13.66 14.43
N GLU A 189 1.80 -14.25 15.53
CA GLU A 189 0.55 -13.87 16.18
C GLU A 189 0.80 -12.73 17.16
N TYR A 190 -0.03 -11.69 17.07
CA TYR A 190 0.03 -10.53 17.96
C TYR A 190 -1.37 -10.29 18.53
N SER A 191 -1.54 -10.57 19.82
CA SER A 191 -2.85 -10.60 20.51
C SER A 191 -3.65 -9.30 20.37
N ASP A 192 -2.99 -8.14 20.37
CA ASP A 192 -3.64 -6.84 20.32
C ASP A 192 -3.81 -6.33 18.88
N LEU A 193 -2.81 -6.60 18.03
CA LEU A 193 -2.77 -6.10 16.66
C LEU A 193 -3.70 -6.87 15.73
N ASP A 194 -3.70 -8.20 15.81
CA ASP A 194 -4.45 -9.05 14.87
C ASP A 194 -5.97 -8.83 14.94
N PRO A 195 -6.59 -8.72 16.14
CA PRO A 195 -7.99 -8.34 16.24
C PRO A 195 -8.28 -6.93 15.73
N ALA A 196 -7.38 -5.96 16.00
CA ALA A 196 -7.53 -4.59 15.52
C ALA A 196 -7.49 -4.52 13.99
N VAL A 197 -6.54 -5.22 13.36
CA VAL A 197 -6.45 -5.33 11.89
C VAL A 197 -7.70 -6.03 11.34
N ALA A 198 -8.17 -7.10 11.97
CA ALA A 198 -9.37 -7.82 11.52
C ALA A 198 -10.63 -6.95 11.56
N LYS A 199 -10.83 -6.20 12.66
CA LYS A 199 -11.96 -5.27 12.82
C LYS A 199 -11.89 -4.12 11.80
N PHE A 200 -10.72 -3.49 11.70
CA PHE A 200 -10.51 -2.40 10.76
C PHE A 200 -10.68 -2.84 9.30
N GLU A 201 -10.22 -4.05 8.96
CA GLU A 201 -10.35 -4.63 7.62
C GLU A 201 -11.80 -4.86 7.19
N GLU A 202 -12.65 -5.30 8.11
CA GLU A 202 -14.08 -5.50 7.87
C GLU A 202 -14.76 -4.17 7.54
N TYR A 203 -14.53 -3.15 8.38
CA TYR A 203 -15.05 -1.81 8.16
C TYR A 203 -14.56 -1.21 6.83
N VAL A 204 -13.26 -1.25 6.59
CA VAL A 204 -12.64 -0.55 5.45
C VAL A 204 -12.95 -1.20 4.11
N ASN A 205 -13.15 -2.52 4.06
CA ASN A 205 -13.52 -3.22 2.82
C ASN A 205 -14.86 -2.74 2.28
N ASP A 206 -15.84 -2.57 3.16
CA ASP A 206 -17.14 -2.05 2.79
C ASP A 206 -17.07 -0.60 2.34
N LEU A 207 -16.36 0.25 3.10
CA LEU A 207 -16.17 1.65 2.74
C LEU A 207 -15.46 1.79 1.38
N GLN A 208 -14.39 1.02 1.14
CA GLN A 208 -13.68 0.99 -0.13
C GLN A 208 -14.61 0.62 -1.30
N ARG A 209 -15.50 -0.35 -1.13
CA ARG A 209 -16.45 -0.74 -2.18
C ARG A 209 -17.41 0.39 -2.51
N LEU A 210 -17.92 1.09 -1.49
CA LEU A 210 -18.79 2.26 -1.68
C LEU A 210 -18.07 3.41 -2.39
N LEU A 211 -16.85 3.75 -1.97
CA LEU A 211 -16.05 4.80 -2.61
C LEU A 211 -15.74 4.48 -4.08
N LEU A 212 -15.39 3.22 -4.39
CA LEU A 212 -15.18 2.78 -5.77
C LEU A 212 -16.47 2.80 -6.60
N ASP A 213 -17.60 2.44 -6.01
CA ASP A 213 -18.89 2.48 -6.70
C ASP A 213 -19.29 3.91 -7.02
N ALA A 214 -19.15 4.80 -6.03
CA ALA A 214 -19.37 6.24 -6.18
C ALA A 214 -18.47 6.81 -7.29
N SER A 215 -17.15 6.62 -7.18
CA SER A 215 -16.18 7.08 -8.17
C SER A 215 -16.53 6.63 -9.59
N ARG A 216 -16.91 5.36 -9.78
CA ARG A 216 -17.30 4.82 -11.10
C ARG A 216 -18.63 5.37 -11.60
N TYR A 217 -19.61 5.54 -10.72
CA TYR A 217 -20.93 6.06 -11.06
C TYR A 217 -20.83 7.50 -11.59
N TYR A 218 -20.11 8.38 -10.88
CA TYR A 218 -19.91 9.77 -11.29
C TYR A 218 -18.97 9.90 -12.49
N ALA A 219 -17.87 9.14 -12.54
CA ALA A 219 -16.95 9.18 -13.69
C ALA A 219 -17.57 8.71 -15.01
N ARG A 220 -18.62 7.87 -14.94
CA ARG A 220 -19.39 7.43 -16.12
C ARG A 220 -20.62 8.27 -16.39
N GLU A 221 -20.79 9.37 -15.65
CA GLU A 221 -21.93 10.27 -15.73
C GLU A 221 -23.28 9.55 -15.64
N GLN A 222 -23.36 8.43 -14.90
CA GLN A 222 -24.58 7.62 -14.81
C GLN A 222 -25.73 8.40 -14.15
N TYR A 223 -25.40 9.41 -13.34
CA TYR A 223 -26.35 10.33 -12.71
C TYR A 223 -27.24 11.09 -13.70
N LYS A 224 -26.77 11.31 -14.94
CA LYS A 224 -27.57 11.95 -16.01
C LYS A 224 -28.71 11.06 -16.51
N LYS A 225 -28.65 9.76 -16.23
CA LYS A 225 -29.64 8.77 -16.71
C LYS A 225 -30.71 8.43 -15.67
N ASP A 226 -30.39 8.61 -14.40
CA ASP A 226 -31.26 8.22 -13.28
C ASP A 226 -31.57 9.38 -12.33
N ASP A 227 -31.30 10.62 -12.75
CA ASP A 227 -31.54 11.84 -11.98
C ASP A 227 -31.02 11.75 -10.53
N PHE A 228 -29.78 11.26 -10.40
CA PHE A 228 -29.09 11.05 -9.12
C PHE A 228 -29.73 10.03 -8.17
N LYS A 229 -30.71 9.22 -8.58
CA LYS A 229 -31.36 8.22 -7.70
C LYS A 229 -30.35 7.28 -7.05
N ARG A 230 -29.44 6.68 -7.84
CA ARG A 230 -28.39 5.82 -7.29
C ARG A 230 -27.34 6.62 -6.52
N GLY A 231 -26.98 7.81 -7.00
CA GLY A 231 -26.04 8.71 -6.33
C GLY A 231 -26.45 9.05 -4.90
N LYS A 232 -27.74 9.33 -4.67
CA LYS A 232 -28.32 9.60 -3.34
C LYS A 232 -28.27 8.37 -2.43
N SER A 233 -28.58 7.17 -2.95
CA SER A 233 -28.44 5.93 -2.17
C SER A 233 -26.99 5.61 -1.79
N ILE A 234 -26.03 5.88 -2.68
CA ILE A 234 -24.61 5.76 -2.36
C ILE A 234 -24.22 6.79 -1.29
N HIS A 235 -24.73 8.02 -1.40
CA HIS A 235 -24.45 9.09 -0.44
C HIS A 235 -24.92 8.76 0.96
N GLU A 236 -26.15 8.27 1.13
CA GLU A 236 -26.69 7.82 2.43
C GLU A 236 -25.77 6.80 3.11
N LYS A 237 -25.32 5.78 2.36
CA LYS A 237 -24.39 4.74 2.88
C LYS A 237 -23.02 5.31 3.23
N LEU A 238 -22.53 6.30 2.48
CA LEU A 238 -21.28 6.98 2.79
C LEU A 238 -21.43 7.83 4.06
N MET A 239 -22.55 8.54 4.23
CA MET A 239 -22.84 9.34 5.41
C MET A 239 -23.01 8.49 6.68
N GLU A 240 -23.43 7.23 6.54
CA GLU A 240 -23.45 6.27 7.64
C GLU A 240 -22.03 5.85 8.06
N LYS A 241 -21.15 5.53 7.09
CA LYS A 241 -19.83 4.95 7.40
C LYS A 241 -18.73 5.98 7.65
N LEU A 242 -18.70 7.10 6.92
CA LEU A 242 -17.62 8.10 7.00
C LEU A 242 -17.43 8.74 8.39
N PRO A 243 -18.49 9.02 9.18
CA PRO A 243 -18.32 9.54 10.53
C PRO A 243 -17.49 8.60 11.43
N ALA A 244 -17.71 7.29 11.34
CA ALA A 244 -17.00 6.27 12.12
C ALA A 244 -15.54 6.06 11.71
N LEU A 245 -15.08 6.65 10.60
CA LEU A 245 -13.72 6.43 10.08
C LEU A 245 -12.64 6.86 11.07
N ASP A 246 -12.82 8.00 11.75
CA ASP A 246 -11.83 8.53 12.68
C ASP A 246 -11.67 7.61 13.90
N ASP A 247 -12.77 7.09 14.43
CA ASP A 247 -12.77 6.20 15.61
C ASP A 247 -12.17 4.83 15.29
N GLU A 248 -12.52 4.25 14.14
CA GLU A 248 -11.94 2.98 13.69
C GLU A 248 -10.45 3.12 13.39
N LEU A 249 -10.03 4.23 12.77
CA LEU A 249 -8.62 4.51 12.51
C LEU A 249 -7.84 4.82 13.79
N ALA A 250 -8.44 5.51 14.76
CA ALA A 250 -7.83 5.76 16.06
C ALA A 250 -7.62 4.46 16.84
N THR A 251 -8.61 3.56 16.81
CA THR A 251 -8.50 2.21 17.40
C THR A 251 -7.36 1.43 16.76
N PHE A 252 -7.27 1.43 15.43
CA PHE A 252 -6.19 0.76 14.72
C PHE A 252 -4.83 1.40 15.03
N THR A 253 -4.75 2.73 15.07
CA THR A 253 -3.54 3.49 15.42
C THR A 253 -3.05 3.13 16.83
N ALA A 254 -3.95 3.03 17.81
CA ALA A 254 -3.59 2.66 19.17
C ALA A 254 -2.98 1.25 19.26
N ALA A 255 -3.48 0.29 18.46
CA ALA A 255 -2.90 -1.05 18.38
C ALA A 255 -1.51 -1.02 17.70
N MET A 256 -1.34 -0.21 16.65
CA MET A 256 -0.04 -0.02 15.99
C MET A 256 1.00 0.57 16.92
N GLU A 257 0.64 1.60 17.69
CA GLU A 257 1.49 2.26 18.68
C GLU A 257 2.00 1.30 19.76
N LYS A 258 1.18 0.34 20.19
CA LYS A 258 1.61 -0.73 21.10
C LYS A 258 2.53 -1.76 20.43
N TRP A 259 2.31 -2.04 19.14
CA TRP A 259 3.03 -3.08 18.42
C TRP A 259 4.40 -2.64 17.91
N TRP A 260 4.55 -1.40 17.42
CA TRP A 260 5.81 -0.90 16.87
C TRP A 260 7.04 -1.16 17.76
N PRO A 261 7.02 -0.89 19.08
CA PRO A 261 8.17 -1.18 19.96
C PRO A 261 8.52 -2.67 20.09
N THR A 262 7.59 -3.55 19.73
CA THR A 262 7.76 -5.02 19.80
C THR A 262 8.30 -5.60 18.49
N MET A 263 8.36 -4.80 17.42
CA MET A 263 8.86 -5.25 16.12
C MET A 263 10.30 -5.74 16.22
N LYS A 264 10.53 -6.96 15.75
CA LYS A 264 11.87 -7.49 15.58
C LYS A 264 12.36 -7.19 14.18
N PRO A 265 13.66 -6.90 13.99
CA PRO A 265 14.23 -6.91 12.65
C PRO A 265 13.97 -8.28 12.03
N GLY A 266 13.68 -8.28 10.74
CA GLY A 266 13.49 -9.48 9.95
C GLY A 266 14.67 -10.45 10.07
N GLY A 267 14.39 -11.74 9.94
CA GLY A 267 15.42 -12.79 9.94
C GLY A 267 16.20 -12.89 8.62
N GLU A 268 15.97 -11.99 7.67
CA GLU A 268 16.68 -11.97 6.40
C GLU A 268 18.13 -11.49 6.58
N GLU A 269 19.06 -12.18 5.94
CA GLU A 269 20.43 -11.70 5.83
C GLU A 269 20.49 -10.57 4.78
N LEU A 270 20.76 -9.35 5.26
CA LEU A 270 20.86 -8.15 4.44
C LEU A 270 22.32 -7.82 4.15
N ASP A 271 22.60 -7.39 2.91
CA ASP A 271 23.85 -6.73 2.55
C ASP A 271 23.94 -5.34 3.19
N ASP A 272 25.09 -4.68 3.08
CA ASP A 272 25.30 -3.37 3.72
C ASP A 272 24.30 -2.32 3.22
N ALA A 273 23.98 -2.33 1.92
CA ALA A 273 22.95 -1.47 1.36
C ALA A 273 21.54 -1.79 1.90
N GLY A 274 21.23 -3.07 2.12
CA GLY A 274 20.00 -3.52 2.74
C GLY A 274 19.87 -3.08 4.19
N LYS A 275 20.96 -3.13 4.98
CA LYS A 275 21.00 -2.60 6.36
C LYS A 275 20.76 -1.09 6.39
N ILE A 276 21.47 -0.32 5.55
CA ILE A 276 21.25 1.13 5.41
C ILE A 276 19.80 1.42 5.03
N SER A 277 19.23 0.63 4.11
CA SER A 277 17.83 0.77 3.69
C SER A 277 16.86 0.49 4.84
N LEU A 278 17.10 -0.53 5.66
CA LEU A 278 16.26 -0.86 6.81
C LEU A 278 16.30 0.26 7.85
N GLU A 279 17.48 0.78 8.16
CA GLU A 279 17.65 1.92 9.07
C GLU A 279 16.92 3.16 8.54
N ALA A 280 17.04 3.45 7.24
CA ALA A 280 16.32 4.56 6.61
C ALA A 280 14.80 4.40 6.70
N VAL A 281 14.27 3.18 6.51
CA VAL A 281 12.83 2.90 6.70
C VAL A 281 12.42 3.11 8.15
N ASN A 282 13.22 2.64 9.12
CA ASN A 282 12.91 2.82 10.53
C ASN A 282 12.88 4.31 10.93
N GLN A 283 13.88 5.07 10.49
CA GLN A 283 13.93 6.51 10.74
C GLN A 283 12.80 7.26 10.04
N ALA A 284 12.46 6.88 8.80
CA ALA A 284 11.34 7.49 8.07
C ALA A 284 9.99 7.18 8.72
N ARG A 285 9.84 5.98 9.31
CA ARG A 285 8.66 5.59 10.08
C ARG A 285 8.48 6.50 11.29
N ASP A 286 9.54 6.72 12.05
CA ASP A 286 9.50 7.57 13.24
C ASP A 286 9.20 9.02 12.86
N ALA A 287 9.81 9.53 11.78
CA ALA A 287 9.51 10.86 11.24
C ALA A 287 8.05 10.99 10.77
N ALA A 288 7.52 9.97 10.08
CA ALA A 288 6.13 9.96 9.64
C ALA A 288 5.16 9.95 10.82
N ARG A 289 5.44 9.17 11.87
CA ARG A 289 4.63 9.14 13.10
C ARG A 289 4.67 10.48 13.83
N ALA A 290 5.86 11.06 14.02
CA ALA A 290 6.02 12.39 14.61
C ALA A 290 5.25 13.47 13.83
N THR A 291 5.18 13.35 12.50
CA THR A 291 4.42 14.25 11.65
C THR A 291 2.90 14.10 11.83
N MET A 292 2.43 12.90 12.12
CA MET A 292 1.00 12.59 12.32
C MET A 292 0.53 12.79 13.77
N ALA A 293 1.44 13.08 14.70
CA ALA A 293 1.11 13.41 16.07
C ALA A 293 0.28 14.70 16.16
N ALA A 294 -0.52 14.82 17.24
CA ALA A 294 -1.35 16.01 17.48
C ALA A 294 -0.49 17.27 17.67
N GLU A 295 0.65 17.12 18.36
CA GLU A 295 1.67 18.15 18.54
C GLU A 295 2.92 17.73 17.75
N ARG A 296 3.37 18.59 16.84
CA ARG A 296 4.54 18.33 15.99
C ARG A 296 5.75 19.05 16.55
N ASP A 297 6.81 18.29 16.82
CA ASP A 297 8.13 18.83 17.12
C ASP A 297 8.87 19.09 15.81
N GLY A 298 8.85 20.35 15.36
CA GLY A 298 9.51 20.77 14.12
C GLY A 298 11.04 20.60 14.16
N GLU A 299 11.65 20.71 15.34
CA GLU A 299 13.10 20.53 15.51
C GLU A 299 13.47 19.05 15.39
N ALA A 300 12.73 18.17 16.08
CA ALA A 300 12.92 16.73 15.96
C ALA A 300 12.66 16.23 14.54
N LEU A 301 11.63 16.75 13.87
CA LEU A 301 11.36 16.45 12.46
C LEU A 301 12.52 16.90 11.55
N GLY A 302 13.06 18.10 11.76
CA GLY A 302 14.23 18.59 11.01
C GLY A 302 15.46 17.70 11.19
N LYS A 303 15.77 17.30 12.42
CA LYS A 303 16.85 16.34 12.71
C LYS A 303 16.62 14.98 12.03
N ALA A 304 15.36 14.51 12.02
CA ALA A 304 15.02 13.26 11.35
C ALA A 304 15.23 13.36 9.82
N ILE A 305 14.83 14.47 9.19
CA ILE A 305 15.04 14.73 7.75
C ILE A 305 16.53 14.74 7.40
N GLU A 306 17.37 15.42 8.19
CA GLU A 306 18.81 15.47 7.93
C GLU A 306 19.47 14.08 8.04
N GLY A 307 19.05 13.26 9.00
CA GLY A 307 19.55 11.88 9.07
C GLY A 307 19.07 11.03 7.89
N LEU A 308 17.85 11.23 7.37
CA LEU A 308 17.39 10.56 6.15
C LEU A 308 18.19 11.00 4.92
N LYS A 309 18.55 12.29 4.80
CA LYS A 309 19.45 12.78 3.74
C LYS A 309 20.84 12.13 3.81
N ALA A 310 21.38 11.94 5.02
CA ALA A 310 22.63 11.23 5.20
C ALA A 310 22.53 9.75 4.72
N LYS A 311 21.44 9.06 5.07
CA LYS A 311 21.19 7.68 4.58
C LYS A 311 20.98 7.62 3.07
N LEU A 312 20.31 8.62 2.49
CA LEU A 312 20.17 8.75 1.05
C LEU A 312 21.52 8.86 0.36
N ALA A 313 22.41 9.73 0.84
CA ALA A 313 23.75 9.88 0.29
C ALA A 313 24.55 8.57 0.35
N SER A 314 24.46 7.84 1.47
CA SER A 314 25.09 6.51 1.61
C SER A 314 24.53 5.47 0.62
N LEU A 315 23.22 5.47 0.37
CA LEU A 315 22.62 4.59 -0.65
C LEU A 315 23.04 5.00 -2.07
N GLU A 316 23.16 6.29 -2.36
CA GLU A 316 23.65 6.77 -3.66
C GLU A 316 25.09 6.32 -3.90
N GLU A 317 25.97 6.43 -2.90
CA GLU A 317 27.34 5.93 -2.99
C GLU A 317 27.38 4.41 -3.25
N GLN A 318 26.51 3.63 -2.59
CA GLN A 318 26.38 2.20 -2.84
C GLN A 318 25.87 1.91 -4.28
N LEU A 319 24.97 2.73 -4.81
CA LEU A 319 24.47 2.61 -6.18
C LEU A 319 25.56 2.90 -7.22
N GLU A 320 26.46 3.85 -6.92
CA GLU A 320 27.62 4.14 -7.77
C GLU A 320 28.63 2.99 -7.78
N LYS A 321 28.88 2.38 -6.62
CA LYS A 321 29.77 1.21 -6.46
C LYS A 321 29.21 -0.05 -7.15
N ASP A 322 27.92 -0.33 -6.98
CA ASP A 322 27.22 -1.42 -7.67
C ASP A 322 25.85 -0.97 -8.18
N ARG A 323 25.80 -0.56 -9.46
CA ARG A 323 24.56 -0.18 -10.15
C ARG A 323 23.53 -1.31 -10.23
N THR A 324 23.96 -2.54 -10.00
CA THR A 324 23.08 -3.69 -9.99
C THR A 324 22.51 -3.95 -8.60
N ALA A 325 23.05 -3.38 -7.52
CA ALA A 325 22.60 -3.64 -6.16
C ALA A 325 21.09 -3.39 -6.04
N PRO A 326 20.31 -4.38 -5.57
CA PRO A 326 18.85 -4.30 -5.63
C PRO A 326 18.29 -3.18 -4.75
N HIS A 327 18.84 -3.02 -3.54
CA HIS A 327 18.37 -2.06 -2.54
C HIS A 327 18.53 -0.61 -2.99
N PRO A 328 19.74 -0.09 -3.28
CA PRO A 328 19.92 1.30 -3.67
C PRO A 328 19.08 1.69 -4.89
N ARG A 329 19.01 0.80 -5.89
CA ARG A 329 18.26 1.03 -7.12
C ARG A 329 16.76 1.28 -6.89
N VAL A 330 16.14 0.57 -5.94
CA VAL A 330 14.70 0.74 -5.65
C VAL A 330 14.44 1.75 -4.53
N MET A 331 15.38 1.92 -3.61
CA MET A 331 15.22 2.75 -2.41
C MET A 331 15.52 4.22 -2.66
N VAL A 332 16.62 4.56 -3.35
CA VAL A 332 17.04 5.95 -3.59
C VAL A 332 15.89 6.85 -4.10
N PRO A 333 15.16 6.50 -5.18
CA PRO A 333 14.07 7.37 -5.65
C PRO A 333 12.92 7.49 -4.63
N LYS A 334 12.64 6.44 -3.85
CA LYS A 334 11.54 6.45 -2.87
C LYS A 334 11.90 7.16 -1.58
N LEU A 335 13.17 7.13 -1.19
CA LEU A 335 13.67 7.88 -0.06
C LEU A 335 13.69 9.38 -0.38
N LYS A 336 14.02 9.78 -1.61
CA LYS A 336 13.87 11.17 -2.08
C LYS A 336 12.42 11.64 -1.99
N GLU A 337 11.49 10.90 -2.59
CA GLU A 337 10.05 11.21 -2.51
C GLU A 337 9.56 11.35 -1.06
N MET A 338 10.06 10.51 -0.14
CA MET A 338 9.73 10.60 1.29
C MET A 338 10.33 11.84 1.96
N ILE A 339 11.58 12.17 1.68
CA ILE A 339 12.24 13.39 2.20
C ILE A 339 11.49 14.64 1.72
N ASP A 340 11.17 14.72 0.43
CA ASP A 340 10.42 15.84 -0.16
C ASP A 340 9.05 16.00 0.52
N ALA A 341 8.36 14.88 0.79
CA ALA A 341 7.07 14.89 1.49
C ALA A 341 7.19 15.38 2.95
N LEU A 342 8.27 15.03 3.66
CA LEU A 342 8.54 15.48 5.02
C LEU A 342 8.92 16.97 5.06
N GLU A 343 9.75 17.43 4.12
CA GLU A 343 10.13 18.85 4.00
C GLU A 343 8.91 19.73 3.68
N ALA A 344 8.01 19.27 2.79
CA ALA A 344 6.80 19.98 2.43
C ALA A 344 5.85 20.24 3.61
N VAL A 345 5.90 19.40 4.65
CA VAL A 345 5.08 19.57 5.86
C VAL A 345 5.83 20.18 7.03
N GLN A 346 7.17 20.19 6.99
CA GLN A 346 8.03 20.75 8.04
C GLN A 346 7.77 22.25 8.24
N SER A 347 7.57 23.00 7.14
CA SER A 347 7.37 24.45 7.16
C SER A 347 5.93 24.87 7.43
N VAL A 348 5.00 23.92 7.57
CA VAL A 348 3.58 24.23 7.78
C VAL A 348 3.38 24.54 9.26
N GLU A 349 2.86 25.71 9.59
CA GLU A 349 2.46 26.05 10.96
C GLU A 349 1.04 25.49 11.24
N GLY A 350 0.80 25.00 12.47
CA GLY A 350 -0.52 24.52 12.89
C GLY A 350 -0.86 23.08 12.52
N LYS A 351 -2.15 22.78 12.30
CA LYS A 351 -2.65 21.43 12.01
C LYS A 351 -2.52 21.12 10.51
N LEU A 352 -1.92 19.98 10.19
CA LEU A 352 -1.82 19.50 8.81
C LEU A 352 -3.19 19.17 8.23
N THR A 353 -3.40 19.52 6.96
CA THR A 353 -4.56 19.07 6.18
C THR A 353 -4.51 17.55 5.98
N ALA A 354 -5.63 16.88 5.66
CA ALA A 354 -5.55 15.46 5.32
C ALA A 354 -4.65 15.20 4.11
N LEU A 355 -4.62 16.12 3.13
CA LEU A 355 -3.79 15.95 1.93
C LEU A 355 -2.29 15.98 2.28
N GLN A 356 -1.87 16.89 3.16
CA GLN A 356 -0.49 16.94 3.66
C GLN A 356 -0.12 15.68 4.44
N ARG A 357 -1.01 15.22 5.34
CA ARG A 357 -0.81 13.95 6.07
C ARG A 357 -0.72 12.75 5.13
N TYR A 358 -1.53 12.76 4.07
CA TYR A 358 -1.49 11.71 3.06
C TYR A 358 -0.21 11.71 2.24
N GLY A 359 0.34 12.87 1.85
CA GLY A 359 1.61 12.92 1.13
C GLY A 359 2.72 12.16 1.87
N VAL A 360 2.82 12.39 3.18
CA VAL A 360 3.78 11.71 4.06
C VAL A 360 3.46 10.22 4.20
N SER A 361 2.19 9.85 4.41
CA SER A 361 1.80 8.44 4.58
C SER A 361 1.95 7.64 3.28
N ALA A 362 1.67 8.23 2.12
CA ALA A 362 1.85 7.64 0.80
C ALA A 362 3.33 7.47 0.45
N GLY A 363 4.15 8.46 0.79
CA GLY A 363 5.61 8.37 0.73
C GLY A 363 6.13 7.19 1.57
N MET A 364 5.66 7.07 2.81
CA MET A 364 6.06 5.99 3.71
C MET A 364 5.63 4.61 3.17
N ALA A 365 4.37 4.45 2.74
CA ALA A 365 3.89 3.21 2.15
C ALA A 365 4.72 2.81 0.91
N SER A 366 5.07 3.77 0.06
CA SER A 366 5.91 3.56 -1.13
C SER A 366 7.35 3.15 -0.77
N LEU A 367 7.90 3.72 0.31
CA LEU A 367 9.22 3.39 0.83
C LEU A 367 9.27 1.96 1.39
N ILE A 368 8.26 1.54 2.15
CA ILE A 368 8.15 0.17 2.67
C ILE A 368 8.02 -0.82 1.50
N GLU A 369 7.19 -0.53 0.50
CA GLU A 369 7.08 -1.36 -0.72
C GLU A 369 8.41 -1.44 -1.50
N ALA A 370 9.20 -0.36 -1.53
CA ALA A 370 10.53 -0.38 -2.14
C ALA A 370 11.49 -1.27 -1.35
N HIS A 371 11.52 -1.15 -0.02
CA HIS A 371 12.35 -1.98 0.84
C HIS A 371 12.04 -3.46 0.65
N GLN A 372 10.75 -3.82 0.70
CA GLN A 372 10.31 -5.19 0.49
C GLN A 372 10.70 -5.75 -0.88
N ARG A 373 10.65 -4.91 -1.93
CA ARG A 373 11.14 -5.30 -3.26
C ARG A 373 12.66 -5.48 -3.29
N GLY A 374 13.40 -4.66 -2.57
CA GLY A 374 14.85 -4.80 -2.38
C GLY A 374 15.20 -6.14 -1.76
N VAL A 375 14.57 -6.47 -0.62
CA VAL A 375 14.76 -7.75 0.09
C VAL A 375 14.41 -8.92 -0.83
N ALA A 376 13.25 -8.88 -1.50
CA ALA A 376 12.84 -9.93 -2.42
C ALA A 376 13.82 -10.15 -3.58
N GLN A 377 14.45 -9.09 -4.08
CA GLN A 377 15.45 -9.18 -5.15
C GLN A 377 16.80 -9.70 -4.62
N LEU A 378 17.20 -9.29 -3.42
CA LEU A 378 18.41 -9.79 -2.75
C LEU A 378 18.32 -11.30 -2.51
N LEU A 379 17.22 -11.77 -1.92
CA LEU A 379 16.97 -13.19 -1.65
C LEU A 379 16.97 -14.06 -2.93
N ARG A 380 16.51 -13.50 -4.05
CA ARG A 380 16.56 -14.21 -5.35
C ARG A 380 17.99 -14.29 -5.90
N ARG A 381 18.84 -13.30 -5.62
CA ARG A 381 20.25 -13.32 -6.01
C ARG A 381 21.05 -14.30 -5.16
N SER A 382 20.88 -14.27 -3.84
CA SER A 382 21.61 -15.14 -2.92
C SER A 382 21.28 -16.62 -3.12
N SER A 383 20.08 -16.95 -3.59
CA SER A 383 19.67 -18.33 -3.86
C SER A 383 20.33 -18.98 -5.08
N GLY A 384 21.26 -18.30 -5.77
CA GLY A 384 21.86 -18.76 -7.02
C GLY A 384 20.83 -18.98 -8.14
N GLY A 385 19.61 -18.46 -7.98
CA GLY A 385 18.56 -18.58 -8.97
C GLY A 385 18.98 -17.80 -10.20
N THR A 386 19.40 -18.50 -11.26
CA THR A 386 19.56 -17.88 -12.58
C THR A 386 18.34 -17.04 -12.85
N ARG A 387 18.54 -15.78 -13.28
CA ARG A 387 17.45 -14.86 -13.64
C ARG A 387 16.58 -15.59 -14.64
N ARG A 388 15.53 -16.27 -14.17
CA ARG A 388 14.47 -16.76 -15.04
C ARG A 388 13.81 -15.48 -15.50
N THR A 389 14.26 -14.98 -16.66
CA THR A 389 13.54 -14.00 -17.45
C THR A 389 12.10 -14.45 -17.36
N PRO A 390 11.17 -13.64 -16.83
CA PRO A 390 9.78 -14.07 -16.73
C PRO A 390 9.38 -14.46 -18.14
N ILE A 391 9.33 -15.77 -18.40
CA ILE A 391 8.91 -16.31 -19.67
C ILE A 391 7.48 -15.84 -19.73
N ASN A 392 7.25 -14.81 -20.54
CA ASN A 392 5.94 -14.19 -20.67
C ASN A 392 4.99 -15.36 -20.95
N PRO A 393 4.03 -15.68 -20.07
CA PRO A 393 3.21 -16.88 -20.24
C PRO A 393 2.48 -16.89 -21.58
N ARG A 394 2.32 -15.70 -22.19
CA ARG A 394 1.71 -15.46 -23.49
C ARG A 394 2.62 -15.73 -24.70
N LEU A 395 3.93 -15.93 -24.50
CA LEU A 395 4.88 -16.35 -25.56
C LEU A 395 5.13 -17.85 -25.55
N ARG A 396 4.54 -18.58 -24.60
CA ARG A 396 4.48 -20.04 -24.62
C ARG A 396 3.27 -20.51 -25.44
N ASP A 397 3.12 -20.03 -26.68
CA ASP A 397 2.24 -20.75 -27.61
C ASP A 397 2.38 -20.39 -29.09
N ASP A 398 3.46 -20.87 -29.72
CA ASP A 398 3.44 -21.15 -31.15
C ASP A 398 3.31 -22.66 -31.44
N SER A 399 3.29 -23.53 -30.42
CA SER A 399 3.19 -24.99 -30.59
C SER A 399 1.79 -25.60 -30.36
N VAL A 400 0.80 -24.89 -29.81
CA VAL A 400 -0.61 -25.37 -29.73
C VAL A 400 -1.44 -24.95 -30.95
N ARG A 401 -0.87 -24.22 -31.93
CA ARG A 401 -1.59 -23.83 -33.14
C ARG A 401 -1.46 -24.84 -34.28
N ALA A 402 -1.91 -26.07 -34.04
CA ALA A 402 -2.31 -26.99 -35.11
C ALA A 402 -3.28 -28.08 -34.62
N LEU A 403 -4.27 -27.74 -33.78
CA LEU A 403 -5.47 -28.56 -33.73
C LEU A 403 -6.39 -28.13 -34.88
N PRO A 404 -6.73 -29.03 -35.83
CA PRO A 404 -7.66 -28.72 -36.90
C PRO A 404 -8.99 -28.29 -36.29
N ARG A 405 -9.50 -27.12 -36.70
CA ARG A 405 -10.85 -26.70 -36.33
C ARG A 405 -11.82 -27.76 -36.86
N PRO A 406 -12.73 -28.29 -36.02
CA PRO A 406 -13.81 -29.13 -36.53
C PRO A 406 -14.62 -28.32 -37.53
N ALA A 407 -14.91 -28.92 -38.69
CA ALA A 407 -15.74 -28.32 -39.73
C ALA A 407 -17.10 -27.98 -39.13
N VAL A 408 -17.45 -26.68 -39.10
CA VAL A 408 -18.78 -26.22 -38.73
C VAL A 408 -19.69 -26.47 -39.93
N THR A 409 -20.30 -27.65 -39.98
CA THR A 409 -21.41 -27.96 -40.89
C THR A 409 -22.72 -27.52 -40.25
N GLY A 410 -23.43 -26.60 -40.90
CA GLY A 410 -24.85 -26.35 -40.68
C GLY A 410 -25.19 -25.08 -39.87
N ARG A 411 -25.38 -23.96 -40.57
CA ARG A 411 -26.30 -22.91 -40.11
C ARG A 411 -27.67 -23.19 -40.71
N PRO A 412 -28.76 -23.28 -39.91
CA PRO A 412 -30.10 -23.34 -40.45
C PRO A 412 -30.45 -22.00 -41.12
N ILE A 413 -30.98 -22.09 -42.34
CA ILE A 413 -31.48 -20.95 -43.11
C ILE A 413 -32.82 -20.53 -42.49
N VAL A 414 -32.88 -19.31 -41.95
CA VAL A 414 -34.14 -18.70 -41.49
C VAL A 414 -34.84 -18.11 -42.71
N PRO A 415 -36.09 -18.52 -43.03
CA PRO A 415 -36.83 -17.96 -44.15
C PRO A 415 -37.21 -16.49 -43.88
N LYS A 416 -37.07 -15.69 -44.94
CA LYS A 416 -37.35 -14.25 -44.97
C LYS A 416 -38.88 -14.02 -44.88
N PRO A 417 -39.38 -13.12 -44.03
CA PRO A 417 -40.81 -12.83 -43.96
C PRO A 417 -41.26 -12.06 -45.21
N GLU A 418 -42.42 -12.46 -45.76
CA GLU A 418 -43.09 -11.79 -46.87
C GLU A 418 -43.66 -10.42 -46.45
N PRO A 419 -43.63 -9.43 -47.35
CA PRO A 419 -44.23 -8.12 -47.11
C PRO A 419 -45.75 -8.18 -47.18
N GLN A 420 -46.41 -7.55 -46.20
CA GLN A 420 -47.85 -7.23 -46.22
C GLN A 420 -48.11 -5.90 -46.92
#